data_AF-A0A318NPS6-F1
#
_entry.id   AF-A0A318NPS6-F1
#
_cell.length_a   1.000
_cell.length_b   1.000
_cell.length_c   1.000
_cell.angle_alpha   90.00
_cell.angle_beta   90.00
_cell.angle_gamma   90.00
#
_symmetry.space_group_name_H-M   'P 1'
#
loop_
_entity.id
_entity.type
_entity.pdbx_description
1 polymer ?
#
loop_
_entity_poly.entity_id
_entity_poly.type
_entity_poly.pdbx_seq_one_letter_code
_entity_poly.pdbx_strand_id
1 'polypeptide(L)'
;MVAEQPPNLQLVAAAQATGRTSFKLTVSPSDQSARAVQEGAYDPVAKRGFLAWTDQHGNRIEQRVIGSDLYLIASVDGRPSQARKVTGSGRGFRISGVPAGGTLDDGERVLTGVDGALSVDPDKVLEILAEAGTVEKAGSSGGVATYTFRYVLESLSEQTMVGTVEVRSGKVSKLTYALAGHPLSETVMVFSDYGTPVDVERPAV
;
A
#
# COMPACT_ATOMS: atom_id res chain seq x y z
N MET A 1 -20.54 -1.58 32.89
CA MET A 1 -19.53 -2.23 32.03
C MET A 1 -19.83 -1.80 30.61
N VAL A 2 -18.93 -1.09 29.94
CA VAL A 2 -19.09 -0.76 28.51
C VAL A 2 -18.74 -2.04 27.75
N ALA A 3 -19.66 -2.55 26.93
CA ALA A 3 -19.41 -3.73 26.12
C ALA A 3 -18.22 -3.45 25.18
N GLU A 4 -17.27 -4.39 25.11
CA GLU A 4 -16.17 -4.28 24.16
C GLU A 4 -16.74 -4.24 22.74
N GLN A 5 -16.33 -3.23 21.97
CA GLN A 5 -16.81 -3.04 20.61
C GLN A 5 -16.46 -4.25 19.74
N PRO A 6 -17.34 -4.72 18.83
CA PRO A 6 -17.06 -5.83 17.92
C PRO A 6 -15.71 -5.68 17.17
N PRO A 7 -14.96 -6.77 16.94
CA PRO A 7 -13.63 -6.71 16.31
C PRO A 7 -13.58 -5.97 14.97
N ASN A 8 -14.59 -6.18 14.12
CA ASN A 8 -14.71 -5.48 12.84
C ASN A 8 -14.80 -3.95 13.04
N LEU A 9 -15.59 -3.49 14.00
CA LEU A 9 -15.73 -2.06 14.28
C LEU A 9 -14.46 -1.45 14.91
N GLN A 10 -13.69 -2.23 15.69
CA GLN A 10 -12.38 -1.80 16.18
C GLN A 10 -11.38 -1.62 15.02
N LEU A 11 -11.36 -2.56 14.08
CA LEU A 11 -10.50 -2.48 12.89
C LEU A 11 -10.88 -1.30 11.99
N VAL A 12 -12.18 -1.08 11.75
CA VAL A 12 -12.71 0.08 11.02
C VAL A 12 -12.24 1.38 11.66
N ALA A 13 -12.36 1.51 12.99
CA ALA A 13 -11.90 2.70 13.70
C ALA A 13 -10.38 2.91 13.55
N ALA A 14 -9.60 1.83 13.59
CA ALA A 14 -8.15 1.90 13.39
C ALA A 14 -7.78 2.32 11.96
N ALA A 15 -8.44 1.76 10.95
CA ALA A 15 -8.24 2.14 9.55
C ALA A 15 -8.60 3.61 9.31
N GLN A 16 -9.71 4.09 9.87
CA GLN A 16 -10.11 5.50 9.80
C GLN A 16 -9.13 6.44 10.51
N ALA A 17 -8.60 6.04 11.67
CA ALA A 17 -7.61 6.83 12.40
C ALA A 17 -6.28 6.91 11.63
N THR A 18 -5.85 5.81 11.01
CA THR A 18 -4.70 5.80 10.10
C THR A 18 -4.95 6.68 8.88
N GLY A 19 -6.12 6.59 8.25
CA GLY A 19 -6.53 7.41 7.09
C GLY A 19 -6.76 8.90 7.37
N ARG A 20 -6.51 9.36 8.60
CA ARG A 20 -6.56 10.79 9.00
C ARG A 20 -5.22 11.32 9.48
N THR A 21 -4.18 10.50 9.45
CA THR A 21 -2.85 10.85 9.93
C THR A 21 -1.85 10.52 8.83
N SER A 22 -0.85 11.37 8.60
CA SER A 22 0.30 11.00 7.78
C SER A 22 1.11 9.87 8.43
N PHE A 23 1.84 9.11 7.63
CA PHE A 23 2.71 8.02 8.10
C PHE A 23 3.87 7.76 7.13
N LYS A 24 4.96 7.20 7.68
CA LYS A 24 5.96 6.47 6.90
C LYS A 24 5.38 5.09 6.54
N LEU A 25 5.68 4.64 5.32
CA LEU A 25 5.24 3.35 4.78
C LEU A 25 6.44 2.54 4.31
N THR A 26 6.49 1.28 4.72
CA THR A 26 7.37 0.27 4.13
C THR A 26 6.52 -0.85 3.57
N VAL A 27 6.81 -1.27 2.34
CA VAL A 27 6.16 -2.40 1.67
C VAL A 27 7.22 -3.42 1.27
N SER A 28 7.01 -4.69 1.58
CA SER A 28 7.92 -5.76 1.17
C SER A 28 7.17 -7.07 0.95
N PRO A 29 7.72 -8.02 0.20
CA PRO A 29 7.31 -9.42 0.32
C PRO A 29 7.58 -9.93 1.74
N SER A 30 6.85 -10.97 2.17
CA SER A 30 7.03 -11.57 3.50
C SER A 30 8.37 -12.28 3.68
N ASP A 31 9.00 -12.73 2.59
CA ASP A 31 10.35 -13.28 2.56
C ASP A 31 11.45 -12.22 2.80
N GLN A 32 11.07 -10.94 2.89
CA GLN A 32 11.93 -9.79 3.12
C GLN A 32 13.13 -9.72 2.17
N SER A 33 12.98 -10.15 0.92
CA SER A 33 14.01 -9.92 -0.09
C SER A 33 14.29 -8.42 -0.21
N ALA A 34 15.49 -7.99 0.20
CA ALA A 34 15.86 -6.57 0.30
C ALA A 34 15.70 -5.79 -1.01
N ARG A 35 15.79 -6.49 -2.16
CA ARG A 35 15.60 -5.92 -3.51
C ARG A 35 14.15 -5.57 -3.83
N ALA A 36 13.19 -6.02 -3.02
CA ALA A 36 11.76 -5.76 -3.21
C ALA A 36 11.17 -4.86 -2.12
N VAL A 37 12.01 -4.32 -1.22
CA VAL A 37 11.57 -3.39 -0.19
C VAL A 37 11.36 -2.01 -0.80
N GLN A 38 10.16 -1.48 -0.59
CA GLN A 38 9.74 -0.16 -1.01
C GLN A 38 9.55 0.70 0.24
N GLU A 39 10.02 1.94 0.20
CA GLU A 39 9.95 2.86 1.32
C GLU A 39 9.39 4.21 0.88
N GLY A 40 8.56 4.80 1.72
CA GLY A 40 7.84 6.00 1.37
C GLY A 40 7.18 6.68 2.56
N ALA A 41 6.40 7.70 2.26
CA ALA A 41 5.51 8.35 3.21
C ALA A 41 4.26 8.85 2.49
N TYR A 42 3.14 8.88 3.22
CA TYR A 42 1.86 9.28 2.67
C TYR A 42 1.08 10.12 3.68
N ASP A 43 0.44 11.19 3.19
CA ASP A 43 -0.57 11.97 3.89
C ASP A 43 -1.93 11.77 3.21
N PRO A 44 -2.82 10.96 3.81
CA PRO A 44 -4.16 10.73 3.30
C PRO A 44 -5.06 11.97 3.24
N VAL A 45 -4.79 12.99 4.08
CA VAL A 45 -5.60 14.21 4.16
C VAL A 45 -5.18 15.17 3.05
N ALA A 46 -3.88 15.36 2.88
CA ALA A 46 -3.33 16.20 1.81
C ALA A 46 -3.27 15.49 0.44
N LYS A 47 -3.62 14.19 0.40
CA LYS A 47 -3.56 13.31 -0.77
C LYS A 47 -2.23 13.40 -1.49
N ARG A 48 -1.14 13.29 -0.72
CA ARG A 48 0.21 13.36 -1.26
C ARG A 48 1.15 12.38 -0.60
N GLY A 49 2.11 11.88 -1.36
CA GLY A 49 3.14 11.01 -0.84
C GLY A 49 4.04 10.47 -1.93
N PHE A 50 4.99 9.65 -1.51
CA PHE A 50 5.91 8.99 -2.41
C PHE A 50 6.19 7.57 -1.93
N LEU A 51 6.64 6.73 -2.86
CA LEU A 51 7.10 5.38 -2.59
C LEU A 51 8.28 5.08 -3.53
N ALA A 52 9.42 4.70 -2.98
CA ALA A 52 10.65 4.49 -3.73
C ALA A 52 11.24 3.10 -3.48
N TRP A 53 11.89 2.55 -4.50
CA TRP A 53 12.59 1.27 -4.43
C TRP A 53 13.74 1.21 -5.43
N THR A 54 14.54 0.15 -5.32
CA THR A 54 15.59 -0.16 -6.28
C THR A 54 15.20 -1.43 -7.03
N ASP A 55 15.22 -1.41 -8.36
CA ASP A 55 14.90 -2.59 -9.15
C ASP A 55 16.06 -3.63 -9.16
N GLN A 56 15.83 -4.75 -9.83
CA GLN A 56 16.81 -5.83 -9.98
C GLN A 56 18.10 -5.43 -10.72
N HIS A 57 18.07 -4.31 -11.46
CA HIS A 57 19.21 -3.78 -12.21
C HIS A 57 19.94 -2.66 -11.44
N GLY A 58 19.49 -2.30 -10.23
CA GLY A 58 20.07 -1.21 -9.44
C GLY A 58 19.51 0.17 -9.78
N ASN A 59 18.45 0.25 -10.60
CA ASN A 59 17.81 1.51 -10.93
C ASN A 59 16.92 1.97 -9.79
N ARG A 60 17.01 3.25 -9.43
CA ARG A 60 16.10 3.85 -8.44
C ARG A 60 14.81 4.24 -9.13
N ILE A 61 13.69 3.71 -8.63
CA ILE A 61 12.35 4.03 -9.08
C ILE A 61 11.61 4.71 -7.92
N GLU A 62 10.86 5.77 -8.22
CA GLU A 62 10.05 6.49 -7.27
C GLU A 62 8.69 6.83 -7.89
N GLN A 63 7.63 6.57 -7.15
CA GLN A 63 6.29 7.04 -7.44
C GLN A 63 5.96 8.23 -6.55
N ARG A 64 5.28 9.23 -7.10
CA ARG A 64 4.71 10.34 -6.34
C ARG A 64 3.23 10.49 -6.63
N VAL A 65 2.44 10.58 -5.57
CA VAL A 65 1.02 10.91 -5.63
C VAL A 65 0.85 12.36 -5.19
N ILE A 66 0.13 13.15 -5.98
CA ILE A 66 -0.22 14.54 -5.65
C ILE A 66 -1.65 14.81 -6.12
N GLY A 67 -2.59 14.85 -5.18
CA GLY A 67 -4.02 14.88 -5.48
C GLY A 67 -4.42 13.63 -6.24
N SER A 68 -4.94 13.80 -7.46
CA SER A 68 -5.32 12.70 -8.36
C SER A 68 -4.21 12.30 -9.34
N ASP A 69 -3.06 12.96 -9.31
CA ASP A 69 -1.97 12.73 -10.25
C ASP A 69 -0.96 11.73 -9.68
N LEU A 70 -0.55 10.76 -10.51
CA LEU A 70 0.54 9.83 -10.25
C LEU A 70 1.70 10.14 -11.20
N TYR A 71 2.90 10.26 -10.63
CA TYR A 71 4.14 10.48 -11.35
C TYR A 71 5.08 9.30 -11.12
N LEU A 72 5.77 8.88 -12.18
CA LEU A 72 6.84 7.89 -12.12
C LEU A 72 8.17 8.58 -12.42
N ILE A 73 9.14 8.38 -11.54
CA ILE A 73 10.48 8.94 -11.63
C ILE A 73 11.45 7.76 -11.61
N ALA A 74 12.11 7.50 -12.74
CA ALA A 74 13.09 6.43 -12.86
C ALA A 74 14.48 7.01 -13.14
N SER A 75 15.45 6.65 -12.31
CA SER A 75 16.86 6.93 -12.56
C SER A 75 17.51 5.66 -13.09
N VAL A 76 17.84 5.66 -14.39
CA VAL A 76 18.44 4.52 -15.08
C VAL A 76 19.92 4.78 -15.31
N ASP A 77 20.78 3.86 -14.90
CA ASP A 77 22.23 3.92 -15.12
C ASP A 77 22.90 5.24 -14.65
N GLY A 78 22.40 5.83 -13.56
CA GLY A 78 22.92 7.10 -13.03
C GLY A 78 22.59 8.34 -13.87
N ARG A 79 21.73 8.23 -14.88
CA ARG A 79 21.23 9.38 -15.65
C ARG A 79 20.15 10.12 -14.86
N PRO A 80 20.04 11.45 -15.04
CA PRO A 80 19.01 12.24 -14.37
C PRO A 80 17.62 11.72 -14.73
N SER A 81 16.82 11.57 -13.70
CA SER A 81 15.48 11.00 -13.75
C SER A 81 14.55 11.91 -14.56
N GLN A 82 13.91 11.38 -15.60
CA GLN A 82 12.75 12.06 -16.19
C GLN A 82 11.51 11.62 -15.42
N ALA A 83 10.78 12.58 -14.88
CA ALA A 83 9.45 12.31 -14.35
C ALA A 83 8.48 12.20 -15.52
N ARG A 84 7.61 11.20 -15.46
CA ARG A 84 6.53 11.04 -16.44
C ARG A 84 5.21 10.95 -15.72
N LYS A 85 4.16 11.53 -16.30
CA LYS A 85 2.82 11.44 -15.74
C LYS A 85 2.16 10.14 -16.19
N VAL A 86 1.59 9.39 -15.25
CA VAL A 86 0.83 8.17 -15.57
C VAL A 86 -0.60 8.56 -15.96
N THR A 87 -1.08 8.06 -17.11
CA THR A 87 -2.43 8.31 -17.64
C THR A 87 -3.21 7.01 -17.88
N GLY A 88 -4.52 7.11 -18.15
CA GLY A 88 -5.41 5.96 -18.41
C GLY A 88 -6.21 5.46 -17.20
N SER A 89 -6.99 4.38 -17.40
CA SER A 89 -7.92 3.77 -16.40
C SER A 89 -7.24 2.87 -15.37
N GLY A 90 -5.91 2.74 -15.41
CA GLY A 90 -5.08 2.10 -14.39
C GLY A 90 -4.74 3.00 -13.21
N ARG A 91 -5.57 4.01 -12.88
CA ARG A 91 -5.33 4.95 -11.77
C ARG A 91 -5.32 4.29 -10.38
N GLY A 92 -5.62 3.00 -10.32
CA GLY A 92 -5.67 2.19 -9.11
C GLY A 92 -4.55 1.17 -9.07
N PHE A 93 -3.64 1.42 -8.13
CA PHE A 93 -2.82 0.48 -7.39
C PHE A 93 -3.56 -0.85 -7.15
N ARG A 94 -2.91 -2.00 -7.40
CA ARG A 94 -3.54 -3.31 -7.14
C ARG A 94 -2.64 -4.22 -6.33
N ILE A 95 -3.30 -4.87 -5.37
CA ILE A 95 -2.82 -5.98 -4.55
C ILE A 95 -2.11 -7.01 -5.44
N SER A 96 -0.90 -7.37 -5.02
CA SER A 96 -0.03 -8.44 -5.54
C SER A 96 -0.78 -9.53 -6.32
N GLY A 97 -0.47 -9.69 -7.61
CA GLY A 97 -0.91 -10.83 -8.43
C GLY A 97 -1.70 -10.53 -9.71
N VAL A 98 -2.06 -9.28 -9.99
CA VAL A 98 -2.75 -8.90 -11.24
C VAL A 98 -1.96 -7.85 -12.00
N PRO A 99 -1.59 -8.09 -13.28
CA PRO A 99 -0.78 -7.15 -14.04
C PRO A 99 -1.52 -5.82 -14.19
N ALA A 100 -0.88 -4.73 -13.77
CA ALA A 100 -1.34 -3.39 -14.08
C ALA A 100 -0.79 -2.97 -15.45
N GLY A 101 -1.68 -2.51 -16.31
CA GLY A 101 -1.32 -1.73 -17.48
C GLY A 101 -1.57 -0.27 -17.17
N GLY A 102 -0.52 0.55 -17.18
CA GLY A 102 -0.62 2.00 -17.29
C GLY A 102 -0.22 2.46 -18.69
N THR A 103 -0.55 3.69 -19.05
CA THR A 103 0.03 4.34 -20.23
C THR A 103 0.69 5.62 -19.78
N LEU A 104 1.97 5.78 -20.09
CA LEU A 104 2.66 7.05 -19.89
C LEU A 104 2.04 8.11 -20.81
N ASP A 105 2.27 9.37 -20.48
CA ASP A 105 1.82 10.53 -21.26
C ASP A 105 2.32 10.53 -22.73
N ASP A 106 3.41 9.84 -23.01
CA ASP A 106 3.97 9.62 -24.35
C ASP A 106 3.33 8.42 -25.12
N GLY A 107 2.36 7.73 -24.52
CA GLY A 107 1.70 6.56 -25.12
C GLY A 107 2.40 5.23 -24.89
N GLU A 108 3.56 5.20 -24.22
CA GLU A 108 4.27 3.98 -23.86
C GLU A 108 3.46 3.19 -22.81
N ARG A 109 3.22 1.90 -23.06
CA ARG A 109 2.58 1.04 -22.05
C ARG A 109 3.56 0.81 -20.91
N VAL A 110 3.17 1.25 -19.71
CA VAL A 110 3.78 0.74 -18.48
C VAL A 110 3.28 -0.68 -18.32
N LEU A 111 4.07 -1.63 -18.83
CA LEU A 111 4.03 -2.98 -18.30
C LEU A 111 4.59 -2.86 -16.89
N THR A 112 3.72 -3.00 -15.90
CA THR A 112 4.12 -3.18 -14.51
C THR A 112 4.72 -4.59 -14.32
N GLY A 113 5.62 -4.99 -15.22
CA GLY A 113 6.32 -6.27 -15.25
C GLY A 113 7.71 -6.10 -14.66
N VAL A 114 7.76 -5.77 -13.38
CA VAL A 114 8.95 -6.02 -12.56
C VAL A 114 8.43 -6.81 -11.37
N ASP A 115 8.86 -8.07 -11.28
CA ASP A 115 8.47 -9.01 -10.23
C ASP A 115 8.46 -8.31 -8.85
N GLY A 116 7.29 -8.29 -8.22
CA GLY A 116 7.15 -8.12 -6.77
C GLY A 116 6.80 -6.75 -6.20
N ALA A 117 6.65 -5.68 -6.99
CA ALA A 117 6.48 -4.34 -6.39
C ALA A 117 5.56 -3.41 -7.19
N LEU A 118 4.28 -3.77 -7.29
CA LEU A 118 3.27 -2.88 -7.85
C LEU A 118 2.57 -2.13 -6.74
N SER A 119 2.94 -0.85 -6.65
CA SER A 119 2.22 0.27 -6.06
C SER A 119 1.10 -0.16 -5.11
N VAL A 120 1.28 0.05 -3.81
CA VAL A 120 0.19 -0.05 -2.84
C VAL A 120 -0.48 1.30 -2.66
N ASP A 121 -1.78 1.41 -2.92
CA ASP A 121 -2.58 2.59 -2.57
C ASP A 121 -2.93 2.46 -1.09
N PRO A 122 -2.35 3.29 -0.22
CA PRO A 122 -2.65 3.20 1.20
C PRO A 122 -4.13 3.50 1.48
N ASP A 123 -4.77 4.40 0.72
CA ASP A 123 -6.20 4.70 0.89
C ASP A 123 -7.06 3.49 0.53
N LYS A 124 -6.78 2.82 -0.60
CA LYS A 124 -7.56 1.64 -1.00
C LYS A 124 -7.40 0.48 -0.02
N VAL A 125 -6.19 0.26 0.50
CA VAL A 125 -5.97 -0.76 1.53
C VAL A 125 -6.76 -0.45 2.79
N LEU A 126 -6.77 0.81 3.24
CA LEU A 126 -7.53 1.22 4.41
C LEU A 126 -9.05 1.11 4.19
N GLU A 127 -9.53 1.40 2.98
CA GLU A 127 -10.92 1.17 2.58
C GLU A 127 -11.27 -0.32 2.68
N ILE A 128 -10.42 -1.21 2.15
CA ILE A 128 -10.66 -2.65 2.25
C ILE A 128 -10.69 -3.12 3.71
N LEU A 129 -9.81 -2.61 4.56
CA LEU A 129 -9.84 -2.94 6.00
C LEU A 129 -11.11 -2.43 6.69
N ALA A 130 -11.68 -1.32 6.22
CA ALA A 130 -12.94 -0.79 6.72
C ALA A 130 -14.17 -1.56 6.20
N GLU A 131 -14.07 -2.22 5.04
CA GLU A 131 -15.14 -3.01 4.42
C GLU A 131 -15.00 -4.53 4.64
N ALA A 132 -13.93 -4.97 5.32
CA ALA A 132 -13.60 -6.38 5.50
C ALA A 132 -14.80 -7.19 6.03
N GLY A 133 -15.22 -8.19 5.25
CA GLY A 133 -16.45 -8.93 5.51
C GLY A 133 -16.36 -9.80 6.78
N THR A 134 -15.24 -10.48 6.98
CA THR A 134 -14.99 -11.26 8.20
C THR A 134 -13.76 -10.73 8.89
N VAL A 135 -13.89 -10.39 10.18
CA VAL A 135 -12.80 -9.93 11.03
C VAL A 135 -12.89 -10.62 12.38
N GLU A 136 -11.80 -11.27 12.80
CA GLU A 136 -11.69 -11.92 14.10
C GLU A 136 -10.50 -11.37 14.87
N LYS A 137 -10.62 -11.23 16.19
CA LYS A 137 -9.51 -10.81 17.05
C LYS A 137 -8.67 -12.04 17.39
N ALA A 138 -7.46 -12.11 16.85
CA ALA A 138 -6.54 -13.22 17.07
C ALA A 138 -5.82 -13.14 18.42
N GLY A 139 -5.62 -11.92 18.94
CA GLY A 139 -4.97 -11.73 20.24
C GLY A 139 -4.64 -10.28 20.54
N SER A 140 -4.03 -10.07 21.71
CA SER A 140 -3.50 -8.76 22.11
C SER A 140 -2.31 -8.96 23.04
N SER A 141 -1.18 -8.33 22.74
CA SER A 141 0.03 -8.39 23.56
C SER A 141 0.87 -7.11 23.40
N GLY A 142 1.47 -6.63 24.49
CA GLY A 142 2.39 -5.47 24.45
C GLY A 142 1.78 -4.18 23.87
N GLY A 143 0.47 -3.97 24.04
CA GLY A 143 -0.23 -2.82 23.46
C GLY A 143 -0.53 -2.92 21.95
N VAL A 144 -0.35 -4.11 21.37
CA VAL A 144 -0.71 -4.43 19.99
C VAL A 144 -1.88 -5.41 19.99
N ALA A 145 -2.97 -5.03 19.34
CA ALA A 145 -4.09 -5.93 19.04
C ALA A 145 -3.90 -6.51 17.63
N THR A 146 -4.11 -7.82 17.49
CA THR A 146 -3.97 -8.52 16.21
C THR A 146 -5.32 -9.04 15.74
N TYR A 147 -5.65 -8.77 14.49
CA TYR A 147 -6.89 -9.21 13.84
C TYR A 147 -6.55 -10.05 12.62
N THR A 148 -7.35 -11.08 12.34
CA THR A 148 -7.39 -11.74 11.04
C THR A 148 -8.55 -11.15 10.24
N PHE A 149 -8.41 -11.08 8.92
CA PHE A 149 -9.49 -10.60 8.07
C PHE A 149 -9.62 -11.40 6.77
N ARG A 150 -10.81 -11.32 6.18
CA ARG A 150 -11.15 -11.84 4.86
C ARG A 150 -11.96 -10.81 4.08
N TYR A 151 -11.57 -10.54 2.84
CA TYR A 151 -12.27 -9.64 1.92
C TYR A 151 -12.37 -10.24 0.53
N VAL A 152 -13.50 -10.07 -0.15
CA VAL A 152 -13.72 -10.56 -1.52
C VAL A 152 -13.48 -9.43 -2.51
N LEU A 153 -12.56 -9.63 -3.45
CA LEU A 153 -12.23 -8.69 -4.52
C LEU A 153 -13.20 -8.88 -5.69
N GLU A 154 -14.18 -7.97 -5.83
CA GLU A 154 -15.23 -8.07 -6.85
C GLU A 154 -14.71 -7.94 -8.29
N SER A 155 -13.55 -7.29 -8.50
CA SER A 155 -13.05 -6.95 -9.84
C SER A 155 -12.29 -8.07 -10.57
N LEU A 156 -12.02 -9.21 -9.90
CA LEU A 156 -11.07 -10.23 -10.39
C LEU A 156 -11.54 -11.64 -10.02
N SER A 157 -12.55 -12.17 -10.71
CA SER A 157 -12.97 -13.58 -10.56
C SER A 157 -13.28 -14.00 -9.11
N GLU A 158 -13.80 -13.08 -8.28
CA GLU A 158 -14.11 -13.31 -6.86
C GLU A 158 -12.92 -13.83 -6.02
N GLN A 159 -11.71 -13.34 -6.30
CA GLN A 159 -10.56 -13.67 -5.47
C GLN A 159 -10.74 -13.14 -4.04
N THR A 160 -10.29 -13.91 -3.06
CA THR A 160 -10.37 -13.50 -1.65
C THR A 160 -8.99 -12.99 -1.20
N MET A 161 -8.92 -11.79 -0.64
CA MET A 161 -7.77 -11.34 0.15
C MET A 161 -7.93 -11.81 1.60
N VAL A 162 -6.88 -12.42 2.15
CA VAL A 162 -6.79 -12.85 3.55
C VAL A 162 -5.52 -12.34 4.17
N GLY A 163 -5.55 -12.07 5.47
CA GLY A 163 -4.37 -11.56 6.14
C GLY A 163 -4.53 -11.28 7.62
N THR A 164 -3.50 -10.67 8.19
CA THR A 164 -3.45 -10.19 9.57
C THR A 164 -3.19 -8.70 9.62
N VAL A 165 -3.86 -8.02 10.56
CA VAL A 165 -3.64 -6.60 10.85
C VAL A 165 -3.22 -6.48 12.30
N GLU A 166 -2.12 -5.78 12.54
CA GLU A 166 -1.71 -5.33 13.86
C GLU A 166 -2.14 -3.88 14.05
N VAL A 167 -2.80 -3.60 15.16
CA VAL A 167 -3.23 -2.26 15.58
C VAL A 167 -2.48 -1.87 16.84
N ARG A 168 -1.80 -0.73 16.82
CA ARG A 168 -1.09 -0.14 17.95
C ARG A 168 -1.60 1.28 18.17
N SER A 169 -1.90 1.62 19.43
CA SER A 169 -2.40 2.96 19.80
C SER A 169 -3.58 3.43 18.93
N GLY A 170 -4.47 2.50 18.56
CA GLY A 170 -5.67 2.79 17.76
C GLY A 170 -5.41 3.06 16.27
N LYS A 171 -4.23 2.75 15.73
CA LYS A 171 -3.87 2.87 14.32
C LYS A 171 -3.27 1.57 13.80
N VAL A 172 -3.44 1.30 12.51
CA VAL A 172 -2.81 0.14 11.85
C VAL A 172 -1.29 0.28 11.96
N SER A 173 -0.56 -0.66 12.53
CA SER A 173 0.91 -0.63 12.57
C SER A 173 1.53 -1.56 11.55
N LYS A 174 0.85 -2.66 11.23
CA LYS A 174 1.30 -3.64 10.24
C LYS A 174 0.11 -4.34 9.61
N LEU A 175 0.22 -4.61 8.32
CA LEU A 175 -0.71 -5.44 7.57
C LEU A 175 0.12 -6.49 6.83
N THR A 176 -0.24 -7.76 6.99
CA THR A 176 0.27 -8.86 6.15
C THR A 176 -0.91 -9.46 5.41
N TYR A 177 -0.83 -9.61 4.09
CA TYR A 177 -1.92 -10.21 3.31
C TYR A 177 -1.42 -11.01 2.11
N ALA A 178 -2.26 -11.92 1.65
CA ALA A 178 -2.13 -12.63 0.38
C ALA A 178 -3.50 -12.86 -0.26
N LEU A 179 -3.49 -13.31 -1.50
CA LEU A 179 -4.67 -13.91 -2.12
C LEU A 179 -4.85 -15.33 -1.58
N ALA A 180 -6.07 -15.69 -1.19
CA ALA A 180 -6.40 -17.02 -0.70
C ALA A 180 -6.03 -18.08 -1.74
N GLY A 181 -5.33 -19.13 -1.33
CA GLY A 181 -4.80 -20.16 -2.23
C GLY A 181 -3.43 -19.83 -2.86
N HIS A 182 -2.87 -18.64 -2.60
CA HIS A 182 -1.56 -18.21 -3.12
C HIS A 182 -0.57 -17.79 -2.01
N PRO A 183 -0.12 -18.75 -1.15
CA PRO A 183 0.69 -18.45 0.03
C PRO A 183 2.10 -17.91 -0.27
N LEU A 184 2.63 -18.11 -1.49
CA LEU A 184 3.98 -17.67 -1.88
C LEU A 184 4.08 -16.18 -2.26
N SER A 185 3.04 -15.38 -2.03
CA SER A 185 2.95 -14.00 -2.50
C SER A 185 2.47 -13.01 -1.43
N GLU A 186 2.72 -13.33 -0.16
CA GLU A 186 2.38 -12.46 0.95
C GLU A 186 3.10 -11.11 0.85
N THR A 187 2.31 -10.04 0.97
CA THR A 187 2.78 -8.66 1.06
C THR A 187 2.69 -8.21 2.51
N VAL A 188 3.75 -7.55 2.98
CA VAL A 188 3.82 -6.92 4.29
C VAL A 188 3.88 -5.41 4.10
N MET A 189 3.01 -4.70 4.81
CA MET A 189 3.01 -3.26 4.92
C MET A 189 3.23 -2.85 6.36
N VAL A 190 4.16 -1.93 6.60
CA VAL A 190 4.43 -1.36 7.93
C VAL A 190 4.16 0.13 7.90
N PHE A 191 3.37 0.59 8.87
CA PHE A 191 2.98 1.99 9.01
C PHE A 191 3.59 2.54 10.30
N SER A 192 4.37 3.62 10.17
CA SER A 192 5.12 4.20 11.29
C SER A 192 5.19 5.72 11.22
N ASP A 193 5.85 6.35 12.21
CA ASP A 193 6.12 7.80 12.24
C ASP A 193 4.89 8.69 12.02
N TYR A 194 3.78 8.27 12.64
CA TYR A 194 2.49 8.91 12.53
C TYR A 194 2.51 10.41 12.88
N GLY A 195 1.97 11.24 11.98
CA GLY A 195 1.81 12.68 12.18
C GLY A 195 3.00 13.51 11.69
N THR A 196 4.05 12.87 11.17
CA THR A 196 5.16 13.57 10.52
C THR A 196 4.65 14.20 9.21
N PRO A 197 4.85 15.51 8.97
CA PRO A 197 4.44 16.13 7.71
C PRO A 197 5.08 15.44 6.50
N VAL A 198 4.28 15.21 5.46
CA VAL A 198 4.75 14.64 4.20
C VAL A 198 4.75 15.72 3.15
N ASP A 199 5.94 16.14 2.72
CA ASP A 199 6.11 17.09 1.64
C ASP A 199 6.66 16.41 0.40
N VAL A 200 5.99 16.62 -0.72
CA VAL A 200 6.30 16.00 -2.01
C VAL A 200 6.04 17.02 -3.09
N GLU A 201 7.11 17.43 -3.76
CA GLU A 201 7.04 18.39 -4.85
C GLU A 201 6.54 17.75 -6.14
N ARG A 202 5.70 18.49 -6.86
CA ARG A 202 5.27 18.14 -8.21
C ARG A 202 6.48 18.18 -9.13
N PRO A 203 6.86 17.07 -9.77
CA PRO A 203 7.99 17.07 -10.67
C PRO A 203 7.66 17.79 -11.97
N ALA A 204 8.68 18.34 -12.63
CA ALA A 204 8.58 18.82 -14.00
C ALA A 204 8.44 17.62 -14.95
N VAL A 205 7.40 17.64 -15.79
CA VAL A 205 7.12 16.64 -16.84
C VAL A 205 7.25 17.30 -18.21
#